data_AF-A0A965Y4N6-F1
#
_entry.id   AF-A0A965Y4N6-F1
#
_cell.length_a   1.000
_cell.length_b   1.000
_cell.length_c   1.000
_cell.angle_alpha   90.00
_cell.angle_beta   90.00
_cell.angle_gamma   90.00
#
_symmetry.space_group_name_H-M   'P 1'
#
loop_
_entity.id
_entity.type
_entity.pdbx_description
1 polymer ?
#
loop_
_entity_poly.entity_id
_entity_poly.type
_entity_poly.pdbx_seq_one_letter_code
_entity_poly.pdbx_strand_id
1 'polypeptide(L)' 'MRKYDFDTVIERKGTVCAKWDGMEPIFGTGDILPMWVADMDFKAPPEVVEVLRERV' A
#
# COMPACT_ATOMS: atom_id res chain seq x y z
N MET A 1 5.45 2.64 24.06
CA MET A 1 5.78 2.12 22.72
C MET A 1 4.46 1.83 22.00
N ARG A 2 4.24 2.30 20.76
CA ARG A 2 2.97 2.07 20.04
C ARG A 2 2.83 0.59 19.67
N LYS A 3 1.60 0.06 19.67
CA LYS A 3 1.28 -1.34 19.32
C LYS A 3 1.50 -1.63 17.82
N TYR A 4 1.32 -0.63 16.96
CA TYR A 4 1.49 -0.71 15.52
C TYR A 4 2.36 0.46 15.04
N ASP A 5 3.10 0.23 13.96
CA ASP A 5 3.91 1.22 13.28
C ASP A 5 3.18 1.75 12.05
N PHE A 6 2.79 3.02 12.10
CA PHE A 6 2.17 3.76 11.00
C PHE A 6 3.10 4.87 10.47
N ASP A 7 4.29 5.01 11.05
CA ASP A 7 5.23 6.07 10.71
C ASP A 7 6.24 5.59 9.65
N THR A 8 6.49 4.29 9.55
CA THR A 8 7.31 3.69 8.48
C THR A 8 6.68 3.89 7.11
N VAL A 9 7.41 4.57 6.22
CA VAL A 9 7.07 4.70 4.80
C VAL A 9 7.36 3.39 4.06
N ILE A 10 6.41 2.94 3.26
CA ILE A 10 6.49 1.69 2.49
C ILE A 10 6.48 2.03 1.01
N GLU A 11 7.48 1.57 0.27
CA GLU A 11 7.48 1.66 -1.19
C GLU A 11 6.41 0.71 -1.77
N ARG A 12 5.48 1.27 -2.54
CA ARG A 12 4.34 0.57 -3.16
C ARG A 12 4.35 0.65 -4.69
N LYS A 13 5.30 1.35 -5.30
CA LYS A 13 5.49 1.36 -6.76
C LYS A 13 6.02 0.00 -7.22
N GLY A 14 5.50 -0.47 -8.35
CA GLY A 14 5.87 -1.75 -8.95
C GLY A 14 5.34 -2.97 -8.18
N THR A 15 4.41 -2.79 -7.24
CA THR A 15 3.79 -3.90 -6.49
C THR A 15 2.41 -4.29 -7.04
N VAL A 16 2.08 -3.86 -8.26
CA VAL A 16 0.74 -4.06 -8.87
C VAL A 16 -0.34 -3.32 -8.06
N CYS A 17 0.01 -2.17 -7.48
CA CYS A 17 -0.89 -1.36 -6.67
C CYS A 17 -1.62 -0.35 -7.57
N ALA A 18 -2.94 -0.48 -7.73
CA ALA A 18 -3.71 0.46 -8.55
C ALA A 18 -3.51 1.95 -8.14
N LYS A 19 -3.39 2.23 -6.84
CA LYS A 19 -3.16 3.60 -6.33
C LYS A 19 -1.87 4.23 -6.84
N TRP A 20 -0.78 3.45 -6.90
CA TRP A 20 0.56 3.92 -7.22
C TRP A 20 0.94 3.66 -8.69
N ASP A 21 0.58 2.49 -9.24
CA ASP A 21 0.94 2.05 -10.58
C ASP A 21 -0.10 2.45 -11.64
N GLY A 22 -1.31 2.85 -11.21
CA GLY A 22 -2.41 3.25 -12.10
C GLY A 22 -2.45 4.75 -12.44
N MET A 23 -1.43 5.54 -12.06
CA MET A 23 -1.50 7.00 -12.17
C MET A 23 -1.50 7.51 -13.62
N GLU A 24 -0.59 7.01 -14.46
CA GLU A 24 -0.47 7.42 -15.86
C GLU A 24 -1.79 7.19 -16.65
N PRO A 25 -2.42 6.01 -16.64
CA PRO A 25 -3.67 5.80 -17.39
C PRO A 25 -4.88 6.55 -16.83
N ILE A 26 -4.87 6.94 -15.55
CA ILE A 26 -6.04 7.56 -14.89
C ILE A 26 -5.96 9.08 -14.86
N PHE A 27 -4.77 9.62 -14.62
CA PHE A 27 -4.53 11.07 -14.46
C PHE A 27 -3.67 11.67 -15.59
N GLY A 28 -3.16 10.84 -16.51
CA GLY A 28 -2.30 11.29 -17.62
C GLY A 28 -0.88 11.66 -17.19
N THR A 29 -0.48 11.30 -15.97
CA THR A 29 0.86 11.50 -15.44
C THR A 29 1.13 10.60 -14.23
N GLY A 30 2.35 10.07 -14.11
CA GLY A 30 2.86 9.39 -12.93
C GLY A 30 3.59 10.29 -11.93
N ASP A 31 3.72 11.60 -12.20
CA ASP A 31 4.47 12.55 -11.36
C ASP A 31 3.56 13.29 -10.38
N ILE A 32 2.73 12.54 -9.66
CA ILE A 32 1.81 13.05 -8.64
C ILE A 32 1.89 12.18 -7.38
N LEU A 33 1.57 12.78 -6.24
CA LEU A 33 1.42 12.05 -4.98
C LEU A 33 0.00 11.43 -4.93
N PRO A 34 -0.15 10.09 -4.94
CA PRO A 34 -1.46 9.48 -5.03
C PRO A 34 -2.22 9.53 -3.69
N MET A 35 -3.36 10.21 -3.67
CA MET A 35 -4.27 10.32 -2.51
C MET A 35 -5.73 10.01 -2.86
N TRP A 36 -5.96 9.19 -3.89
CA TRP A 36 -7.26 9.07 -4.57
C TRP A 36 -8.01 7.75 -4.31
N VAL A 37 -7.32 6.60 -4.34
CA VAL A 37 -7.94 5.30 -4.01
C VAL A 37 -8.12 5.20 -2.51
N ALA A 38 -9.29 4.71 -2.08
CA ALA A 38 -9.58 4.40 -0.68
C ALA A 38 -8.91 3.08 -0.21
N ASP A 39 -7.60 2.99 -0.37
CA ASP A 39 -6.73 2.01 0.29
C ASP A 39 -5.69 2.72 1.17
N MET A 40 -4.89 1.97 1.91
CA MET A 40 -3.91 2.53 2.86
C MET A 40 -2.48 2.22 2.44
N ASP A 41 -1.55 3.12 2.76
CA ASP A 41 -0.10 2.91 2.60
C ASP A 41 0.55 2.30 3.86
N PHE A 42 -0.20 1.48 4.59
CA PHE A 42 0.26 0.77 5.79
C PHE A 42 0.29 -0.73 5.54
N LYS A 43 1.11 -1.45 6.31
CA LYS A 43 1.05 -2.92 6.32
C LYS A 43 -0.29 -3.39 6.89
N ALA A 44 -0.78 -4.51 6.38
CA ALA A 44 -1.84 -5.23 7.05
C ALA A 44 -1.41 -5.62 8.48
N PRO A 45 -2.35 -5.73 9.44
CA PRO A 45 -2.03 -6.15 10.79
C PRO A 45 -1.29 -7.50 10.82
N PRO A 46 -0.29 -7.69 11.71
CA PRO A 46 0.42 -8.97 11.84
C PRO A 46 -0.53 -10.16 11.98
N GLU A 47 -1.62 -9.99 12.73
CA GLU A 47 -2.65 -11.01 12.95
C GLU A 47 -3.28 -11.51 11.63
N VAL A 48 -3.38 -10.67 10.60
CA VAL A 48 -3.86 -11.05 9.27
C VAL A 48 -2.76 -11.71 8.46
N VAL A 49 -1.55 -11.15 8.48
CA VAL A 49 -0.41 -11.64 7.69
C VAL A 49 -0.01 -13.05 8.10
N GLU A 50 0.05 -13.35 9.40
CA GLU A 50 0.45 -14.67 9.87
C GLU A 50 -0.55 -15.76 9.46
N VAL A 51 -1.86 -15.49 9.56
CA VAL A 51 -2.89 -16.44 9.09
C VAL A 51 -2.80 -16.70 7.59
N LEU A 52 -2.41 -15.70 6.79
CA LEU A 52 -2.21 -15.91 5.35
C LEU A 52 -0.96 -16.75 5.06
N ARG A 53 0.10 -16.60 5.83
CA ARG A 53 1.33 -17.40 5.69
C ARG A 53 1.11 -18.87 6.03
N GLU A 54 0.30 -19.18 7.03
CA GLU A 54 -0.01 -20.57 7.42
C GLU A 54 -0.82 -21.33 6.35
N ARG A 55 -1.51 -20.61 5.45
CA ARG A 55 -2.38 -21.19 4.43
C ARG A 55 -1.66 -21.58 3.12
N VAL A 56 -0.41 -21.16 2.94
CA VAL A 56 0.40 -21.39 1.73
C VAL A 56 1.52 -22.38 2.03
#